data_AF-A0A076MMW2-F1
#
_entry.id   AF-A0A076MMW2-F1
#
_cell.length_a   1.000
_cell.length_b   1.000
_cell.length_c   1.000
_cell.angle_alpha   90.00
_cell.angle_beta   90.00
_cell.angle_gamma   90.00
#
_symmetry.space_group_name_H-M   'P 1'
#
loop_
_entity.id
_entity.type
_entity.pdbx_description
1 polymer ?
#
loop_
_entity_poly.entity_id
_entity_poly.type
_entity_poly.pdbx_seq_one_letter_code
_entity_poly.pdbx_strand_id
1 'polypeptide(L)' 'MPEPGASLAAEIGSLAFRTAFTRWIAPANQLGFAELTRRTLDELRQAAATLA' A
#
# COMPACT_ATOMS: atom_id res chain seq x y z
N MET A 1 -4.45 19.72 -12.70
CA MET A 1 -4.50 18.37 -12.10
C MET A 1 -3.08 17.87 -11.92
N PRO A 2 -2.77 17.07 -10.89
CA PRO A 2 -1.47 16.42 -10.79
C PRO A 2 -1.23 15.57 -12.04
N GLU A 3 0.04 15.40 -12.42
CA GLU A 3 0.41 14.47 -13.49
C GLU A 3 -0.12 13.04 -13.14
N PRO A 4 -0.61 12.26 -14.14
CA PRO A 4 -1.22 10.95 -13.90
C PRO A 4 -0.42 10.02 -12.98
N GLY A 5 0.91 9.99 -13.12
CA GLY A 5 1.79 9.21 -12.24
C GLY A 5 1.74 9.67 -10.78
N ALA A 6 1.73 10.97 -10.52
CA ALA A 6 1.58 11.51 -9.16
C ALA A 6 0.22 11.17 -8.55
N SER A 7 -0.85 11.22 -9.34
CA SER A 7 -2.20 10.84 -8.87
C SER A 7 -2.27 9.35 -8.56
N LEU A 8 -1.72 8.50 -9.43
CA LEU A 8 -1.66 7.05 -9.21
C LEU A 8 -0.82 6.70 -7.96
N ALA A 9 0.31 7.36 -7.76
CA ALA A 9 1.15 7.16 -6.59
C ALA A 9 0.41 7.51 -5.29
N ALA A 10 -0.38 8.60 -5.28
CA ALA A 10 -1.19 8.98 -4.13
C ALA A 10 -2.26 7.93 -3.79
N GLU A 11 -2.96 7.40 -4.80
CA GLU A 11 -3.97 6.36 -4.61
C GLU A 11 -3.36 5.05 -4.10
N ILE A 12 -2.24 4.61 -4.70
CA ILE A 12 -1.52 3.42 -4.25
C ILE A 12 -1.03 3.59 -2.80
N GLY A 13 -0.48 4.76 -2.46
CA GLY A 13 -0.02 5.05 -1.09
C GLY A 13 -1.15 5.05 -0.07
N SER A 14 -2.30 5.65 -0.40
CA SER A 14 -3.50 5.66 0.43
C SER A 14 -4.02 4.25 0.68
N LEU A 15 -4.09 3.42 -0.38
CA LEU A 15 -4.52 2.03 -0.28
C LEU A 15 -3.54 1.18 0.54
N ALA A 16 -2.23 1.39 0.36
CA ALA A 16 -1.18 0.71 1.13
C ALA A 16 -1.31 1.01 2.62
N PHE A 17 -1.47 2.29 2.98
CA PHE A 17 -1.63 2.73 4.36
C PHE A 17 -2.85 2.10 5.03
N ARG A 18 -4.04 2.18 4.40
CA ARG A 18 -5.29 1.65 4.97
C ARG A 18 -5.22 0.13 5.14
N THR A 19 -4.71 -0.57 4.13
CA THR A 19 -4.58 -2.03 4.16
C THR A 19 -3.57 -2.48 5.21
N ALA A 20 -2.41 -1.81 5.29
CA ALA A 20 -1.41 -2.08 6.32
C ALA A 20 -1.95 -1.80 7.72
N PHE A 21 -2.79 -0.77 7.91
CA PHE A 21 -3.40 -0.47 9.20
C PHE A 21 -4.35 -1.59 9.63
N THR A 22 -5.21 -2.05 8.72
CA THR A 22 -6.09 -3.22 8.98
C THR A 22 -5.28 -4.47 9.33
N ARG A 23 -4.17 -4.74 8.62
CA ARG A 23 -3.27 -5.87 8.94
C ARG A 23 -2.58 -5.68 10.30
N TRP A 24 -2.21 -4.45 10.65
CA TRP A 24 -1.47 -4.14 11.86
C TRP A 24 -2.30 -4.35 13.12
N ILE A 25 -3.57 -3.92 13.11
CA ILE A 25 -4.48 -4.07 14.25
C ILE A 25 -5.05 -5.48 14.40
N ALA A 26 -4.76 -6.40 13.47
CA ALA A 26 -5.23 -7.77 13.56
C ALA A 26 -4.61 -8.48 14.78
N PRO A 27 -5.38 -9.18 15.63
CA PRO A 27 -4.87 -9.77 16.87
C PRO A 27 -3.72 -10.77 16.68
N ALA A 28 -3.64 -11.42 15.52
CA ALA A 28 -2.61 -12.39 15.19
C ALA A 28 -1.32 -11.74 14.63
N ASN A 29 -1.30 -10.43 14.41
CA ASN A 29 -0.18 -9.75 13.81
C ASN A 29 0.99 -9.62 14.79
N GLN A 30 2.19 -9.95 14.30
CA GLN A 30 3.45 -9.80 15.03
C GLN A 30 4.39 -8.78 14.37
N LEU A 31 3.97 -8.18 13.24
CA LEU A 31 4.78 -7.27 12.46
C LEU A 31 4.50 -5.81 12.82
N GLY A 32 5.53 -4.97 12.72
CA GLY A 32 5.39 -3.52 12.88
C GLY A 32 4.63 -2.88 11.72
N PHE A 33 3.92 -1.79 11.99
CA PHE A 33 3.14 -1.06 10.98
C PHE A 33 3.99 -0.63 9.77
N ALA A 34 5.19 -0.08 9.99
CA ALA A 34 6.07 0.34 8.91
C ALA A 34 6.47 -0.82 7.96
N GLU A 35 6.65 -2.02 8.53
CA GLU A 35 6.96 -3.22 7.75
C GLU A 35 5.75 -3.66 6.92
N LEU A 36 4.56 -3.66 7.52
CA LEU A 36 3.32 -3.96 6.82
C LEU A 36 3.03 -2.96 5.70
N THR A 37 3.27 -1.67 5.92
CA THR A 37 3.09 -0.63 4.91
C THR A 37 4.04 -0.81 3.72
N ARG A 38 5.32 -1.10 3.96
CA ARG A 38 6.28 -1.39 2.88
C ARG A 38 5.85 -2.60 2.06
N ARG A 39 5.54 -3.73 2.72
CA ARG A 39 5.09 -4.95 2.02
C ARG A 39 3.83 -4.71 1.19
N THR A 40 2.85 -4.05 1.79
CA THR A 40 1.59 -3.75 1.11
C THR A 40 1.80 -2.79 -0.07
N LEU A 41 2.68 -1.79 0.07
CA LEU A 41 3.04 -0.89 -1.02
C LEU A 41 3.70 -1.64 -2.18
N ASP A 42 4.62 -2.56 -1.88
CA ASP A 42 5.28 -3.39 -2.90
C ASP A 42 4.28 -4.33 -3.60
N GLU A 43 3.39 -4.98 -2.85
CA GLU A 43 2.29 -5.81 -3.39
C GLU A 43 1.43 -5.01 -4.39
N LEU A 44 1.01 -3.81 -3.99
CA LEU A 44 0.16 -2.94 -4.82
C LEU A 44 0.90 -2.40 -6.05
N ARG A 45 2.19 -2.04 -5.90
CA ARG A 45 3.02 -1.60 -7.03
C ARG A 45 3.21 -2.70 -8.06
N GLN A 46 3.42 -3.94 -7.61
CA GLN A 46 3.52 -5.11 -8.50
C GLN A 46 2.21 -5.37 -9.22
N ALA A 47 1.07 -5.37 -8.50
CA ALA A 47 -0.24 -5.53 -9.11
C ALA A 47 -0.53 -4.43 -10.14
N ALA A 48 -0.24 -3.16 -9.82
CA ALA A 48 -0.42 -2.05 -10.74
C ALA A 48 0.43 -2.19 -12.01
N ALA A 49 1.66 -2.70 -11.90
CA ALA A 49 2.53 -2.94 -13.04
C ALA A 49 1.99 -4.01 -14.01
N THR A 50 1.12 -4.93 -13.55
CA THR A 50 0.46 -5.92 -14.42
C THR A 50 -0.74 -5.39 -15.19
N LEU A 51 -1.16 -4.14 -14.94
CA LEU A 51 -2.28 -3.51 -15.64
C LEU A 51 -1.86 -2.78 -16.93
N ALA A 52 -0.56 -2.71 -17.21
CA ALA A 52 0.04 -2.14 -18.42
C ALA A 52 0.31 -3.22 -19.47
#